data_AF-A0A2N6AVN2-F1
#
_entry.id   AF-A0A2N6AVN2-F1
#
_cell.length_a   1.000
_cell.length_b   1.000
_cell.length_c   1.000
_cell.angle_alpha   90.00
_cell.angle_beta   90.00
_cell.angle_gamma   90.00
#
_symmetry.space_group_name_H-M   'P 1'
#
loop_
_entity.id
_entity.type
_entity.pdbx_description
1 polymer ?
#
loop_
_entity_poly.entity_id
_entity_poly.type
_entity_poly.pdbx_seq_one_letter_code
_entity_poly.pdbx_strand_id
1 'polypeptide(L)' 'IRSYVLQPYQLVKDLRTGVETSNTQGVLDGDIDAFLEASLAHRVGGAADKSAD' A
#
# COMPACT_ATOMS: atom_id res chain seq x y z
N ILE A 1 -4.81 0.34 6.24
CA ILE A 1 -3.87 -0.02 7.31
C ILE A 1 -2.73 -0.82 6.67
N ARG A 2 -1.47 -0.52 7.03
CA ARG A 2 -0.28 -1.25 6.55
C ARG A 2 0.25 -2.14 7.65
N SER A 3 0.71 -3.33 7.28
CA SER A 3 1.44 -4.25 8.13
C SER A 3 2.92 -4.19 7.81
N TYR A 4 3.75 -4.15 8.86
CA TYR A 4 5.21 -4.14 8.78
C TYR A 4 5.73 -5.33 9.58
N VAL A 5 6.30 -6.30 8.89
CA VAL A 5 7.01 -7.43 9.49
C VAL A 5 8.49 -7.22 9.20
N LEU A 6 9.28 -7.03 10.25
CA LEU A 6 10.71 -6.75 10.11
C LEU A 6 11.59 -7.95 10.44
N GLN A 7 11.07 -8.94 11.18
CA GLN A 7 11.76 -10.18 11.57
C GLN A 7 10.75 -11.32 11.74
N PRO A 8 11.13 -12.59 11.43
CA PRO A 8 12.38 -13.00 10.78
C PRO A 8 12.41 -12.71 9.27
N TYR A 9 11.26 -12.38 8.69
CA TYR A 9 11.11 -11.99 7.29
C TYR A 9 10.86 -10.48 7.21
N GLN A 10 11.35 -9.87 6.13
CA GLN A 10 11.11 -8.46 5.83
C GLN A 10 9.97 -8.35 4.81
N LEU A 11 8.86 -7.78 5.25
CA LEU A 11 7.68 -7.56 4.42
C LEU A 11 6.91 -6.32 4.88
N VAL A 12 6.61 -5.44 3.94
CA VAL A 12 5.59 -4.39 4.10
C VAL A 12 4.43 -4.71 3.20
N LYS A 13 3.20 -4.67 3.74
CA LYS A 13 1.97 -4.91 2.97
C LYS A 13 0.90 -3.89 3.31
N ASP A 14 0.33 -3.22 2.30
CA ASP A 14 -0.86 -2.39 2.46
C ASP A 14 -2.12 -3.21 2.20
N LEU A 15 -2.89 -3.45 3.26
CA LEU A 15 -4.08 -4.30 3.20
C LEU A 15 -5.25 -3.64 2.46
N ARG A 16 -5.18 -2.34 2.16
CA ARG A 16 -6.23 -1.64 1.40
C ARG A 16 -6.04 -1.80 -0.10
N THR A 17 -4.79 -1.75 -0.55
CA THR A 17 -4.43 -1.71 -1.97
C THR A 17 -3.83 -3.02 -2.46
N GLY A 18 -3.45 -3.92 -1.56
CA GLY A 18 -2.78 -5.18 -1.88
C GLY A 18 -1.29 -5.05 -2.21
N VAL A 19 -0.75 -3.83 -2.29
CA VAL A 19 0.66 -3.57 -2.59
C VAL A 19 1.54 -4.11 -1.47
N GLU A 20 2.61 -4.81 -1.84
CA GLU A 20 3.60 -5.34 -0.91
C GLU A 20 5.02 -5.24 -1.45
N THR A 21 5.99 -5.18 -0.55
CA THR A 21 7.42 -5.18 -0.88
C THR A 21 8.24 -5.83 0.22
N SER A 22 9.32 -6.52 -0.16
CA SER A 22 10.34 -7.02 0.76
C SER A 22 11.42 -5.99 1.08
N ASN A 23 11.49 -4.86 0.36
CA ASN A 23 12.44 -3.78 0.64
C ASN A 23 11.96 -2.94 1.84
N THR A 24 12.00 -3.50 3.05
CA THR A 24 11.53 -2.79 4.24
C THR A 24 12.38 -1.57 4.59
N GLN A 25 13.70 -1.63 4.33
CA GLN A 25 14.59 -0.51 4.65
C GLN A 25 14.29 0.71 3.79
N GLY A 26 14.18 0.56 2.46
CA GLY A 26 13.80 1.68 1.58
C GLY A 26 12.46 2.31 1.99
N VAL A 27 11.48 1.49 2.39
CA VAL A 27 10.19 2.00 2.89
C VAL A 27 10.35 2.81 4.18
N LEU A 28 11.24 2.42 5.08
CA LEU A 28 11.54 3.16 6.31
C LEU A 28 12.36 4.43 6.03
N ASP A 29 13.18 4.41 4.97
CA ASP A 29 13.97 5.55 4.50
C ASP A 29 13.15 6.57 3.69
N GLY A 30 11.93 6.19 3.27
CA GLY A 30 10.97 7.10 2.63
C GLY A 30 10.47 6.68 1.26
N ASP A 31 10.89 5.53 0.73
CA ASP A 31 10.46 4.99 -0.58
C ASP A 31 9.00 4.46 -0.51
N ILE A 32 8.04 5.38 -0.34
CA ILE A 32 6.61 5.06 -0.14
C ILE A 32 5.73 5.40 -1.35
N ASP A 33 6.32 5.87 -2.46
CA ASP A 33 5.58 6.35 -3.63
C ASP A 33 4.62 5.31 -4.19
N ALA A 34 5.07 4.05 -4.35
CA ALA A 34 4.23 2.96 -4.83
C ALA A 34 2.98 2.74 -3.94
N PHE A 35 3.11 2.92 -2.62
CA PHE A 35 1.98 2.82 -1.70
C PHE A 35 1.06 4.05 -1.75
N LEU A 36 1.62 5.22 -2.04
CA LEU A 36 0.87 6.46 -2.18
C LEU A 36 0.02 6.45 -3.45
N GLU A 37 0.66 6.14 -4.59
CA GLU A 37 0.01 6.01 -5.90
C GLU A 37 -1.11 4.98 -5.84
N ALA A 38 -0.84 3.78 -5.30
CA ALA A 38 -1.86 2.76 -5.16
C ALA A 38 -3.01 3.20 -4.25
N SER A 39 -2.74 3.96 -3.18
CA SER A 39 -3.80 4.48 -2.30
C SER A 39 -4.63 5.56 -2.98
N LEU A 40 -4.04 6.38 -3.86
CA LEU A 40 -4.77 7.37 -4.66
C LEU A 40 -5.61 6.68 -5.73
N ALA A 41 -5.02 5.76 -6.50
CA ALA A 41 -5.70 4.98 -7.52
C ALA A 41 -6.88 4.20 -6.91
N HIS A 42 -6.69 3.58 -5.75
CA HIS A 42 -7.76 2.87 -5.05
C HIS A 42 -8.92 3.78 -4.62
N ARG A 43 -8.63 5.04 -4.23
CA ARG A 43 -9.67 6.03 -3.89
C ARG A 43 -10.41 6.55 -5.12
N VAL A 44 -9.68 6.82 -6.21
CA VAL A 44 -10.27 7.31 -7.47
C VAL A 44 -11.09 6.21 -8.14
N GLY A 45 -10.56 4.98 -8.20
CA GLY A 45 -11.28 3.81 -8.72
C GLY A 45 -12.49 3.43 -7.85
N GLY A 46 -12.38 3.55 -6.52
CA GLY A 46 -13.49 3.31 -5.60
C GLY A 46 -14.59 4.37 -5.60
N ALA A 47 -14.34 5.55 -6.18
CA ALA A 47 -15.36 6.59 -6.37
C ALA A 47 -16.25 6.31 -7.61
N ALA A 48 -15.75 5.61 -8.62
CA ALA A 48 -16.49 5.28 -9.84
C ALA A 48 -17.55 4.17 -9.64
N ASP A 49 -17.42 3.37 -8.57
CA ASP A 49 -18.33 2.26 -8.25
C ASP A 49 -19.47 2.65 -7.27
N LYS A 50 -19.51 3.92 -6.82
CA LYS A 50 -20.53 4.42 -5.86
C LYS A 50 -21.60 5.32 -6.47
N SER A 51 -21.67 5.44 -7.79
CA SER A 51 -22.70 6.22 -8.48
C SER A 51 -23.72 5.36 -9.25
N ALA A 52 -23.79 4.06 -8.94
CA ALA A 52 -24.77 3.13 -9.50
C ALA A 52 -25.53 2.41 -8.37
N ASP A 53 -26.24 3.20 -7.56
CA ASP A 53 -27.44 2.77 -6.80
C ASP A 53 -28.44 3.95 -6.79
#